data_AF-A0A3B8QXF9-F1
#
_entry.id   AF-A0A3B8QXF9-F1
#
_cell.length_a   1.000
_cell.length_b   1.000
_cell.length_c   1.000
_cell.angle_alpha   90.00
_cell.angle_beta   90.00
_cell.angle_gamma   90.00
#
_symmetry.space_group_name_H-M   'P 1'
#
loop_
_entity.id
_entity.type
_entity.pdbx_description
1 polymer ?
#
loop_
_entity_poly.entity_id
_entity_poly.type
_entity_poly.pdbx_seq_one_letter_code
_entity_poly.pdbx_strand_id
1 'polypeptide(L)'
;MAVEKPMEPSDILETPEESLAPDLTVVVEDPEAVEVEMDDGSVVIEFGDTPEMDENVSHDSNLAEYIEDDELEEIASELIEHFASDRESRGEWASAYIKGMDLLGMKVEERTEPWNGASGVYHPMMTEAVVKFQAQAMGELLPAAGPVRSKIVGKMTTEKFEQAQRVETELNYLITEKMPDYRDEMEQMLFKLPMAGSAFKKIYFDPITERPVSQFVPAEDLVVSYGASNLRTAPRFTHVMKKTPEEVLKLQVNGFYRDIELPAATRDVTDIEEKYNELEGSEPTFSDDPRHTILEMHVDLDLPEPFDDVDGVALPYVVTVDKSS
;
A
#
# COMPACT_ATOMS: atom_id res chain seq x y z
N MET A 1 -31.76 -8.01 -39.77
CA MET A 1 -33.11 -8.60 -39.58
C MET A 1 -33.05 -9.39 -38.29
N ALA A 2 -33.81 -8.96 -37.29
CA ALA A 2 -33.96 -9.64 -36.01
C ALA A 2 -34.92 -10.82 -36.19
N VAL A 3 -34.57 -11.96 -35.60
CA VAL A 3 -35.51 -13.07 -35.39
C VAL A 3 -35.53 -13.33 -33.89
N GLU A 4 -36.54 -12.78 -33.24
CA GLU A 4 -36.90 -13.06 -31.85
C GLU A 4 -37.45 -14.50 -31.77
N LYS A 5 -36.92 -15.30 -30.85
CA LYS A 5 -37.56 -16.54 -30.39
C LYS A 5 -38.04 -16.33 -28.96
N PRO A 6 -39.33 -16.55 -28.65
CA PRO A 6 -39.86 -16.41 -27.30
C PRO A 6 -39.34 -17.54 -26.41
N MET A 7 -38.98 -17.20 -25.16
CA MET A 7 -38.71 -18.16 -24.10
C MET A 7 -40.03 -18.68 -23.54
N GLU A 8 -40.30 -19.97 -23.71
CA GLU A 8 -41.26 -20.70 -22.87
C GLU A 8 -40.48 -21.54 -21.84
N PRO A 9 -40.95 -21.62 -20.58
CA PRO A 9 -40.27 -22.35 -19.52
C PRO A 9 -40.45 -23.86 -19.70
N SER A 10 -39.35 -24.61 -19.69
CA SER A 10 -39.36 -26.08 -19.78
C SER A 10 -39.65 -26.73 -18.42
N ASP A 11 -40.68 -27.56 -18.38
CA ASP A 11 -41.12 -28.40 -17.25
C ASP A 11 -40.11 -29.52 -16.92
N ILE A 12 -39.03 -29.17 -16.21
CA ILE A 12 -38.02 -30.13 -15.72
C ILE A 12 -38.35 -30.69 -14.32
N LEU A 13 -39.43 -30.23 -13.69
CA LEU A 13 -39.72 -30.50 -12.27
C LEU A 13 -40.72 -31.64 -12.00
N GLU A 14 -41.12 -32.43 -13.00
CA GLU A 14 -41.99 -33.59 -12.77
C GLU A 14 -41.44 -34.87 -13.42
N THR A 15 -40.56 -35.59 -12.70
CA THR A 15 -40.44 -37.05 -12.84
C THR A 15 -39.95 -37.67 -11.52
N PRO A 16 -40.45 -38.86 -11.11
CA PRO A 16 -40.36 -39.36 -9.74
C PRO A 16 -39.02 -40.02 -9.40
N GLU A 17 -38.61 -39.89 -8.15
CA GLU A 17 -37.51 -40.61 -7.49
C GLU A 17 -37.77 -42.13 -7.50
N GLU A 18 -37.31 -42.86 -8.51
CA GLU A 18 -36.92 -44.29 -8.42
C GLU A 18 -36.49 -44.80 -9.81
N SER A 19 -35.18 -44.88 -10.03
CA SER A 19 -34.44 -45.77 -10.95
C SER A 19 -33.32 -45.02 -11.69
N LEU A 20 -32.07 -45.34 -11.36
CA LEU A 20 -30.87 -45.42 -12.21
C LEU A 20 -29.62 -45.21 -11.33
N ALA A 21 -29.09 -46.31 -10.81
CA ALA A 21 -27.72 -46.36 -10.31
C ALA A 21 -26.74 -46.17 -11.49
N PRO A 22 -25.63 -45.44 -11.34
CA PRO A 22 -24.65 -45.28 -12.40
C PRO A 22 -23.65 -46.43 -12.41
N ASP A 23 -23.56 -47.17 -13.53
CA ASP A 23 -22.35 -47.90 -13.87
C ASP A 23 -21.36 -46.89 -14.46
N LEU A 24 -20.45 -46.39 -13.62
CA LEU A 24 -19.34 -45.53 -14.02
C LEU A 24 -18.06 -46.38 -14.08
N THR A 25 -17.72 -46.89 -15.26
CA THR A 25 -16.41 -47.50 -15.51
C THR A 25 -15.40 -46.40 -15.82
N VAL A 26 -14.53 -46.09 -14.85
CA VAL A 26 -13.35 -45.22 -15.04
C VAL A 26 -12.15 -46.11 -15.32
N VAL A 27 -11.53 -45.94 -16.49
CA VAL A 27 -10.22 -46.50 -16.81
C VAL A 27 -9.22 -45.37 -16.59
N VAL A 28 -8.33 -45.51 -15.61
CA VAL A 28 -7.21 -44.59 -15.36
C VAL A 28 -5.91 -45.32 -15.75
N GLU A 29 -5.22 -44.81 -16.76
CA GLU A 29 -3.83 -45.14 -17.09
C GLU A 29 -2.95 -43.93 -16.71
N ASP A 30 -2.31 -43.96 -15.54
CA ASP A 30 -0.98 -43.35 -15.23
C ASP A 30 -0.55 -43.71 -13.77
N PRO A 31 0.74 -43.72 -13.39
CA PRO A 31 1.30 -44.73 -12.48
C PRO A 31 1.66 -44.23 -11.07
N GLU A 32 1.22 -43.05 -10.62
CA GLU A 32 1.66 -42.45 -9.34
C GLU A 32 0.49 -42.03 -8.43
N ALA A 33 -0.37 -42.99 -8.07
CA ALA A 33 -1.28 -42.85 -6.95
C ALA A 33 -0.97 -43.94 -5.91
N VAL A 34 -0.61 -43.54 -4.69
CA VAL A 34 -0.44 -44.47 -3.57
C VAL A 34 -1.76 -44.55 -2.81
N GLU A 35 -2.47 -45.67 -2.97
CA GLU A 35 -3.67 -45.96 -2.20
C GLU A 35 -3.28 -46.54 -0.83
N VAL A 36 -3.66 -45.86 0.25
CA VAL A 36 -3.55 -46.40 1.61
C VAL A 36 -4.94 -46.77 2.11
N GLU A 37 -5.25 -48.06 2.11
CA GLU A 37 -6.47 -48.59 2.73
C GLU A 37 -6.31 -48.62 4.26
N MET A 38 -7.21 -47.95 4.98
CA MET A 38 -7.35 -48.13 6.43
C MET A 38 -8.37 -49.23 6.73
N ASP A 39 -8.25 -49.88 7.91
CA ASP A 39 -9.06 -51.02 8.36
C ASP A 39 -10.58 -50.75 8.47
N ASP A 40 -11.06 -49.53 8.20
CA ASP A 40 -12.49 -49.15 8.21
C ASP A 40 -13.14 -49.06 6.80
N GLY A 41 -12.38 -49.32 5.74
CA GLY A 41 -12.88 -49.33 4.36
C GLY A 41 -13.06 -47.94 3.73
N SER A 42 -12.50 -46.89 4.34
CA SER A 42 -12.32 -45.60 3.68
C SER A 42 -11.02 -45.57 2.85
N VAL A 43 -11.10 -44.98 1.66
CA VAL A 43 -9.95 -44.79 0.75
C VAL A 43 -9.64 -43.30 0.71
N VAL A 44 -8.44 -42.93 1.17
CA VAL A 44 -7.90 -41.57 1.03
C VAL A 44 -7.01 -41.56 -0.21
N ILE A 45 -7.36 -40.73 -1.19
CA ILE A 45 -6.57 -40.53 -2.41
C ILE A 45 -5.73 -39.28 -2.18
N GLU A 46 -4.44 -39.47 -1.90
CA GLU A 46 -3.46 -38.38 -1.87
C GLU A 46 -3.01 -38.08 -3.31
N PHE A 47 -3.30 -36.87 -3.77
CA PHE A 47 -2.89 -36.39 -5.09
C PHE A 47 -1.57 -35.63 -4.96
N GLY A 48 -0.47 -36.29 -5.33
CA GLY A 48 0.80 -35.68 -5.75
C GLY A 48 1.60 -34.96 -4.65
N ASP A 49 2.92 -35.12 -4.70
CA ASP A 49 3.89 -34.30 -3.97
C ASP A 49 3.51 -32.83 -4.10
N THR A 50 3.01 -32.25 -3.01
CA THR A 50 3.26 -30.83 -2.80
C THR A 50 4.76 -30.79 -2.53
N PRO A 51 5.57 -30.00 -3.26
CA PRO A 51 6.95 -29.82 -2.85
C PRO A 51 6.91 -29.48 -1.36
N GLU A 52 7.67 -30.21 -0.56
CA GLU A 52 7.85 -29.92 0.86
C GLU A 52 8.44 -28.51 0.96
N MET A 53 7.59 -27.47 0.82
CA MET A 53 7.81 -26.22 1.51
C MET A 53 7.98 -26.66 2.95
N ASP A 54 9.19 -26.47 3.47
CA ASP A 54 9.54 -26.71 4.86
C ASP A 54 8.32 -26.34 5.73
N GLU A 55 7.62 -27.33 6.30
CA GLU A 55 6.30 -27.19 6.97
C GLU A 55 6.35 -26.23 8.18
N ASN A 56 7.48 -25.56 8.39
CA ASN A 56 7.81 -24.71 9.51
C ASN A 56 7.67 -23.20 9.23
N VAL A 57 7.52 -22.74 7.98
CA VAL A 57 7.39 -21.31 7.69
C VAL A 57 5.91 -20.93 7.52
N SER A 58 5.37 -20.17 8.47
CA SER A 58 4.02 -19.62 8.36
C SER A 58 3.98 -18.61 7.22
N HIS A 59 2.83 -18.48 6.54
CA HIS A 59 2.62 -17.43 5.54
C HIS A 59 2.93 -16.02 6.08
N ASP A 60 2.71 -15.81 7.39
CA ASP A 60 2.92 -14.53 8.05
C ASP A 60 4.35 -14.38 8.65
N SER A 61 5.25 -15.31 8.35
CA SER A 61 6.64 -15.28 8.82
C SER A 61 7.50 -14.31 8.01
N ASN A 62 8.50 -13.72 8.67
CA ASN A 62 9.48 -12.85 8.03
C ASN A 62 10.48 -13.68 7.20
N LEU A 63 10.36 -13.64 5.87
CA LEU A 63 11.22 -14.39 4.95
C LEU A 63 12.70 -13.96 5.03
N ALA A 64 12.99 -12.74 5.48
CA ALA A 64 14.35 -12.24 5.62
C ALA A 64 15.17 -12.97 6.70
N GLU A 65 14.54 -13.78 7.55
CA GLU A 65 15.24 -14.64 8.52
C GLU A 65 15.66 -16.00 7.95
N TYR A 66 15.09 -16.40 6.80
CA TYR A 66 15.30 -17.72 6.21
C TYR A 66 16.16 -17.68 4.94
N ILE A 67 16.38 -16.49 4.37
CA ILE A 67 17.24 -16.28 3.20
C ILE A 67 18.66 -15.95 3.69
N GLU A 68 19.68 -16.47 2.99
CA GLU A 68 21.09 -16.23 3.30
C GLU A 68 21.47 -14.76 3.09
N ASP A 69 22.45 -14.28 3.86
CA ASP A 69 22.85 -12.87 3.86
C ASP A 69 23.36 -12.38 2.50
N ASP A 70 24.11 -13.23 1.78
CA ASP A 70 24.69 -12.90 0.47
C ASP A 70 23.58 -12.67 -0.58
N GLU A 71 22.49 -13.44 -0.54
CA GLU A 71 21.36 -13.30 -1.47
C GLU A 71 20.51 -12.07 -1.14
N LEU A 72 20.32 -11.78 0.17
CA LEU A 72 19.65 -10.57 0.62
C LEU A 72 20.41 -9.30 0.20
N GLU A 73 21.74 -9.32 0.23
CA GLU A 73 22.56 -8.19 -0.22
C GLU A 73 22.43 -7.95 -1.74
N GLU A 74 22.35 -9.02 -2.54
CA GLU A 74 22.11 -8.94 -3.99
C GLU A 74 20.74 -8.32 -4.29
N ILE A 75 19.68 -8.84 -3.64
CA ILE A 75 18.30 -8.33 -3.79
C ILE A 75 18.22 -6.86 -3.34
N ALA A 76 18.80 -6.52 -2.19
CA ALA A 76 18.80 -5.16 -1.68
C ALA A 76 19.51 -4.19 -2.65
N SER A 77 20.64 -4.60 -3.21
CA SER A 77 21.40 -3.80 -4.19
C SER A 77 20.58 -3.52 -5.45
N GLU A 78 19.93 -4.54 -6.03
CA GLU A 78 19.06 -4.39 -7.19
C GLU A 78 17.88 -3.45 -6.90
N LEU A 79 17.24 -3.61 -5.75
CA LEU A 79 16.12 -2.79 -5.32
C LEU A 79 16.49 -1.32 -5.13
N ILE A 80 17.68 -1.04 -4.58
CA ILE A 80 18.19 0.33 -4.42
C ILE A 80 18.46 0.96 -5.78
N GLU A 81 19.05 0.22 -6.73
CA GLU A 81 19.27 0.70 -8.11
C GLU A 81 17.94 1.01 -8.81
N HIS A 82 16.96 0.12 -8.67
CA HIS A 82 15.60 0.31 -9.18
C HIS A 82 14.93 1.56 -8.62
N PHE A 83 15.03 1.77 -7.31
CA PHE A 83 14.54 2.97 -6.65
C PHE A 83 15.23 4.24 -7.17
N ALA A 84 16.55 4.22 -7.35
CA ALA A 84 17.31 5.35 -7.86
C ALA A 84 16.86 5.73 -9.29
N SER A 85 16.64 4.74 -10.16
CA SER A 85 16.13 4.94 -11.52
C SER A 85 14.72 5.54 -11.53
N ASP A 86 13.82 5.00 -10.70
CA ASP A 86 12.45 5.50 -10.60
C ASP A 86 12.43 6.94 -10.02
N ARG A 87 13.32 7.26 -9.07
CA ARG A 87 13.48 8.62 -8.53
C ARG A 87 14.00 9.61 -9.57
N GLU A 88 14.92 9.21 -10.45
CA GLU A 88 15.40 10.07 -11.55
C GLU A 88 14.27 10.39 -12.53
N SER A 89 13.41 9.41 -12.82
CA SER A 89 12.29 9.57 -13.76
C SER A 89 11.27 10.65 -13.35
N ARG A 90 11.13 10.93 -12.05
CA ARG A 90 10.22 11.96 -11.50
C ARG A 90 10.85 13.35 -11.35
N GLY A 91 12.05 13.59 -11.89
CA GLY A 91 12.74 14.88 -11.80
C GLY A 91 11.93 16.06 -12.38
N GLU A 92 11.22 15.84 -13.49
CA GLU A 92 10.34 16.87 -14.08
C GLU A 92 9.17 17.22 -13.16
N TRP A 93 8.53 16.21 -12.56
CA TRP A 93 7.44 16.40 -11.60
C TRP A 93 7.94 17.16 -10.36
N ALA A 94 9.09 16.76 -9.80
CA ALA A 94 9.70 17.43 -8.65
C ALA A 94 9.97 18.92 -8.95
N SER A 95 10.51 19.22 -10.13
CA SER A 95 10.75 20.60 -10.58
C SER A 95 9.46 21.42 -10.73
N ALA A 96 8.39 20.81 -11.24
CA ALA A 96 7.09 21.46 -11.35
C ALA A 96 6.46 21.71 -9.97
N TYR A 97 6.61 20.74 -9.06
CA TYR A 97 6.13 20.84 -7.69
C TYR A 97 6.80 21.98 -6.93
N ILE A 98 8.14 22.06 -6.97
CA ILE A 98 8.93 23.14 -6.35
C ILE A 98 8.47 24.52 -6.84
N LYS A 99 8.28 24.69 -8.16
CA LYS A 99 7.77 25.95 -8.73
C LYS A 99 6.35 26.28 -8.25
N GLY A 100 5.52 25.26 -8.03
CA GLY A 100 4.18 25.42 -7.47
C GLY A 100 4.22 25.94 -6.02
N MET A 101 5.18 25.48 -5.23
CA MET A 101 5.38 25.95 -3.86
C MET A 101 5.84 27.41 -3.82
N ASP A 102 6.77 27.80 -4.69
CA ASP A 102 7.23 29.20 -4.79
C ASP A 102 6.06 30.16 -5.11
N LEU A 103 5.11 29.73 -5.96
CA LEU A 103 3.95 30.53 -6.34
C LEU A 103 2.96 30.77 -5.18
N LEU A 104 2.92 29.89 -4.18
CA LEU A 104 2.09 30.06 -2.98
C LEU A 104 2.60 31.17 -2.06
N GLY A 105 3.75 31.78 -2.38
CA GLY A 105 4.18 33.05 -1.81
C GLY A 105 4.64 32.95 -0.36
N MET A 106 5.06 31.76 0.09
CA MET A 106 5.62 31.55 1.42
C MET A 106 7.12 31.92 1.49
N LYS A 107 7.71 32.41 0.40
CA LYS A 107 9.09 32.88 0.36
C LYS A 107 9.16 34.41 0.42
N VAL A 108 9.83 34.93 1.44
CA VAL A 108 10.34 36.30 1.43
C VAL A 108 11.58 36.31 0.55
N GLU A 109 11.42 36.65 -0.74
CA GLU A 109 12.57 36.85 -1.61
C GLU A 109 13.17 38.24 -1.38
N GLU A 110 14.48 38.30 -1.12
CA GLU A 110 15.24 39.53 -1.23
C GLU A 110 15.41 39.87 -2.72
N ARG A 111 14.49 40.70 -3.24
CA ARG A 111 14.60 41.14 -4.63
C ARG A 111 15.66 42.22 -4.75
N THR A 112 16.53 42.07 -5.75
CA THR A 112 17.53 43.07 -6.15
C THR A 112 17.01 44.06 -7.19
N GLU A 113 15.87 43.74 -7.82
CA GLU A 113 15.17 44.61 -8.76
C GLU A 113 13.78 44.99 -8.23
N PRO A 114 13.34 46.26 -8.36
CA PRO A 114 14.04 47.39 -8.99
C PRO A 114 15.20 47.99 -8.16
N TRP A 115 15.32 47.63 -6.87
CA TRP A 115 16.48 47.94 -6.02
C TRP A 115 16.66 46.84 -4.96
N ASN A 116 17.85 46.77 -4.35
CA ASN A 116 18.13 45.77 -3.33
C ASN A 116 17.23 45.92 -2.09
N GLY A 117 16.53 44.85 -1.73
CA GLY A 117 15.51 44.85 -0.68
C GLY A 117 14.13 45.33 -1.15
N ALA A 118 13.84 45.29 -2.45
CA ALA A 118 12.49 45.60 -2.94
C ALA A 118 11.50 44.51 -2.51
N SER A 119 10.34 44.92 -1.98
CA SER A 119 9.30 43.98 -1.57
C SER A 119 8.58 43.39 -2.79
N GLY A 120 8.57 42.06 -2.89
CA GLY A 120 7.64 41.33 -3.76
C GLY A 120 6.25 41.25 -3.12
N VAL A 121 5.20 41.52 -3.89
CA VAL A 121 3.83 41.25 -3.46
C VAL A 121 3.35 39.99 -4.17
N TYR A 122 3.13 38.93 -3.40
CA TYR A 122 2.46 37.72 -3.87
C TYR A 122 0.95 37.87 -3.66
N HIS A 123 0.15 37.52 -4.66
CA HIS A 123 -1.30 37.52 -4.49
C HIS A 123 -1.72 36.22 -3.80
N PRO A 124 -2.40 36.27 -2.63
CA PRO A 124 -2.78 35.07 -1.88
C PRO A 124 -3.90 34.24 -2.51
N MET A 125 -4.23 34.42 -3.81
CA MET A 125 -5.36 33.71 -4.43
C MET A 125 -5.19 32.20 -4.39
N MET A 126 -3.96 31.72 -4.63
CA MET A 126 -3.68 30.27 -4.63
C MET A 126 -3.84 29.69 -3.23
N THR A 127 -3.28 30.34 -2.21
CA THR A 127 -3.41 29.92 -0.81
C THR A 127 -4.86 29.97 -0.34
N GLU A 128 -5.61 31.03 -0.70
CA GLU A 128 -7.03 31.14 -0.38
C GLU A 128 -7.84 30.02 -1.07
N ALA A 129 -7.53 29.68 -2.32
CA ALA A 129 -8.18 28.58 -3.04
C ALA A 129 -7.91 27.22 -2.39
N VAL A 130 -6.66 26.96 -1.97
CA VAL A 130 -6.26 25.73 -1.26
C VAL A 130 -7.02 25.60 0.07
N VAL A 131 -7.05 26.66 0.87
CA VAL A 131 -7.77 26.65 2.17
C VAL A 131 -9.28 26.45 1.97
N LYS A 132 -9.88 27.08 0.94
CA LYS A 132 -11.29 26.86 0.61
C LYS A 132 -11.56 25.42 0.16
N PHE A 133 -10.69 24.86 -0.68
CA PHE A 133 -10.79 23.45 -1.11
C PHE A 133 -10.75 22.51 0.09
N GLN A 134 -9.75 22.68 0.97
CA GLN A 134 -9.59 21.88 2.18
C GLN A 134 -10.83 21.94 3.08
N ALA A 135 -11.34 23.14 3.38
CA ALA A 135 -12.51 23.32 4.24
C ALA A 135 -13.78 22.70 3.65
N GLN A 136 -14.00 22.83 2.34
CA GLN A 136 -15.15 22.23 1.66
C GLN A 136 -15.03 20.71 1.58
N ALA A 137 -13.89 20.20 1.15
CA ALA A 137 -13.63 18.77 1.02
C ALA A 137 -13.75 18.06 2.37
N MET A 138 -13.24 18.68 3.45
CA MET A 138 -13.34 18.11 4.79
C MET A 138 -14.79 17.99 5.26
N GLY A 139 -15.62 19.01 5.02
CA GLY A 139 -17.04 18.99 5.37
C GLY A 139 -17.85 17.94 4.60
N GLU A 140 -17.51 17.69 3.34
CA GLU A 140 -18.18 16.70 2.48
C GLU A 140 -17.69 15.26 2.75
N LEU A 141 -16.40 15.07 2.96
CA LEU A 141 -15.79 13.75 3.14
C LEU A 141 -15.91 13.22 4.57
N LEU A 142 -15.89 14.09 5.58
CA LEU A 142 -16.11 13.73 6.99
C LEU A 142 -17.28 14.52 7.58
N PRO A 143 -18.53 14.21 7.18
CA PRO A 143 -19.70 14.81 7.79
C PRO A 143 -19.88 14.31 9.23
N ALA A 144 -20.65 15.05 10.03
CA ALA A 144 -20.93 14.69 11.42
C ALA A 144 -21.63 13.33 11.59
N ALA A 145 -22.30 12.83 10.55
CA ALA A 145 -22.93 11.51 10.54
C ALA A 145 -21.94 10.34 10.30
N GLY A 146 -20.70 10.65 9.94
CA GLY A 146 -19.67 9.68 9.59
C GLY A 146 -19.40 9.58 8.08
N PRO A 147 -18.15 9.27 7.66
CA PRO A 147 -17.72 9.24 6.26
C PRO A 147 -18.29 8.06 5.46
N VAL A 148 -18.67 6.95 6.10
CA VAL A 148 -19.07 5.71 5.42
C VAL A 148 -20.58 5.69 5.18
N ARG A 149 -20.97 5.32 3.96
CA ARG A 149 -22.37 5.09 3.56
C ARG A 149 -22.51 3.72 2.93
N SER A 150 -23.53 2.97 3.32
CA SER A 150 -23.83 1.67 2.73
C SER A 150 -24.79 1.78 1.53
N LYS A 151 -24.61 0.92 0.52
CA LYS A 151 -25.54 0.78 -0.60
C LYS A 151 -25.85 -0.69 -0.83
N ILE A 152 -27.12 -1.06 -0.67
CA ILE A 152 -27.57 -2.44 -0.88
C ILE A 152 -27.66 -2.71 -2.39
N VAL A 153 -26.99 -3.76 -2.85
CA VAL A 153 -27.05 -4.22 -4.24
C VAL A 153 -28.07 -5.36 -4.36
N GLY A 154 -29.01 -5.23 -5.29
CA GLY A 154 -30.06 -6.22 -5.57
C GLY A 154 -31.36 -6.00 -4.80
N LYS A 155 -32.12 -7.08 -4.57
CA LYS A 155 -33.40 -7.01 -3.84
C LYS A 155 -33.15 -6.64 -2.38
N MET A 156 -33.87 -5.61 -1.91
CA MET A 156 -33.85 -5.23 -0.50
C MET A 156 -34.60 -6.29 0.32
N THR A 157 -33.89 -6.98 1.19
CA THR A 157 -34.45 -7.82 2.26
C THR A 157 -34.17 -7.15 3.60
N THR A 158 -35.00 -7.44 4.61
CA THR A 158 -34.83 -6.90 5.97
C THR A 158 -33.44 -7.21 6.53
N GLU A 159 -32.96 -8.45 6.34
CA GLU A 159 -31.63 -8.88 6.80
C GLU A 159 -30.50 -8.08 6.15
N LYS A 160 -30.58 -7.81 4.84
CA LYS A 160 -29.56 -7.02 4.15
C LYS A 160 -29.55 -5.56 4.59
N PHE A 161 -30.72 -5.02 4.96
CA PHE A 161 -30.83 -3.69 5.51
C PHE A 161 -30.18 -3.59 6.90
N GLU A 162 -30.49 -4.53 7.79
CA GLU A 162 -29.87 -4.59 9.12
C GLU A 162 -28.35 -4.81 9.04
N GLN A 163 -27.89 -5.65 8.10
CA GLN A 163 -26.47 -5.84 7.85
C GLN A 163 -25.80 -4.56 7.35
N ALA A 164 -26.40 -3.85 6.39
CA ALA A 164 -25.88 -2.61 5.85
C ALA A 164 -25.74 -1.54 6.95
N GLN A 165 -26.77 -1.38 7.78
CA GLN A 165 -26.75 -0.43 8.90
C GLN A 165 -25.68 -0.79 9.94
N ARG A 166 -25.50 -2.09 10.22
CA ARG A 166 -24.46 -2.55 11.15
C ARG A 166 -23.06 -2.25 10.65
N VAL A 167 -22.78 -2.57 9.38
CA VAL A 167 -21.48 -2.29 8.75
C VAL A 167 -21.20 -0.80 8.70
N GLU A 168 -22.19 0.01 8.34
CA GLU A 168 -22.07 1.46 8.31
C GLU A 168 -21.79 2.03 9.71
N THR A 169 -22.49 1.55 10.73
CA THR A 169 -22.29 2.00 12.11
C THR A 169 -20.90 1.60 12.62
N GLU A 170 -20.46 0.37 12.37
CA GLU A 170 -19.16 -0.14 12.82
C GLU A 170 -18.00 0.59 12.15
N LEU A 171 -18.04 0.78 10.82
CA LEU A 171 -16.98 1.46 10.11
C LEU A 171 -16.90 2.95 10.47
N ASN A 172 -18.05 3.61 10.66
CA ASN A 172 -18.06 4.98 11.14
C ASN A 172 -17.48 5.07 12.56
N TYR A 173 -17.88 4.18 13.47
CA TYR A 173 -17.30 4.11 14.81
C TYR A 173 -15.77 3.87 14.77
N LEU A 174 -15.30 2.99 13.90
CA LEU A 174 -13.87 2.69 13.75
C LEU A 174 -13.09 3.93 13.28
N ILE A 175 -13.59 4.66 12.29
CA ILE A 175 -12.91 5.83 11.74
C ILE A 175 -13.00 7.04 12.70
N THR A 176 -14.14 7.26 13.37
CA THR A 176 -14.33 8.45 14.20
C THR A 176 -13.81 8.30 15.62
N GLU A 177 -13.87 7.09 16.21
CA GLU A 177 -13.52 6.86 17.62
C GLU A 177 -12.25 6.04 17.80
N LYS A 178 -12.05 4.95 17.02
CA LYS A 178 -10.86 4.08 17.18
C LYS A 178 -9.61 4.65 16.49
N MET A 179 -9.79 5.45 15.44
CA MET A 179 -8.70 6.09 14.69
C MET A 179 -8.67 7.61 14.95
N PRO A 180 -8.14 8.08 16.10
CA PRO A 180 -8.10 9.50 16.41
C PRO A 180 -7.33 10.32 15.37
N ASP A 181 -6.27 9.72 14.80
CA ASP A 181 -5.35 10.39 13.88
C ASP A 181 -5.96 10.55 12.46
N TYR A 182 -7.01 9.80 12.12
CA TYR A 182 -7.58 9.78 10.78
C TYR A 182 -8.02 11.17 10.31
N ARG A 183 -8.57 11.99 11.21
CA ARG A 183 -9.06 13.32 10.90
C ARG A 183 -7.91 14.26 10.52
N ASP A 184 -6.88 14.29 11.35
CA ASP A 184 -5.75 15.21 11.19
C ASP A 184 -4.92 14.83 9.96
N GLU A 185 -4.69 13.52 9.74
CA GLU A 185 -4.02 12.98 8.55
C GLU A 185 -4.81 13.32 7.27
N MET A 186 -6.14 13.21 7.30
CA MET A 186 -6.99 13.59 6.17
C MET A 186 -6.93 15.09 5.90
N GLU A 187 -6.92 15.92 6.94
CA GLU A 187 -6.86 17.37 6.81
C GLU A 187 -5.53 17.82 6.18
N GLN A 188 -4.41 17.21 6.58
CA GLN A 188 -3.09 17.42 5.98
C GLN A 188 -3.07 16.96 4.52
N MET A 189 -3.62 15.78 4.23
CA MET A 189 -3.73 15.26 2.86
C MET A 189 -4.49 16.22 1.94
N LEU A 190 -5.63 16.75 2.39
CA LEU A 190 -6.45 17.68 1.61
C LEU A 190 -5.79 19.04 1.40
N PHE A 191 -4.88 19.45 2.29
CA PHE A 191 -4.06 20.65 2.09
C PHE A 191 -2.99 20.45 1.02
N LYS A 192 -2.26 19.32 1.07
CA LYS A 192 -1.18 19.02 0.12
C LYS A 192 -1.70 18.58 -1.27
N LEU A 193 -2.84 17.90 -1.35
CA LEU A 193 -3.41 17.39 -2.60
C LEU A 193 -3.55 18.44 -3.73
N PRO A 194 -4.17 19.63 -3.52
CA PRO A 194 -4.29 20.63 -4.59
C PRO A 194 -2.94 21.24 -5.00
N MET A 195 -1.89 21.10 -4.18
CA MET A 195 -0.54 21.59 -4.47
C MET A 195 0.27 20.56 -5.25
N ALA A 196 0.27 19.31 -4.79
CA ALA A 196 1.05 18.21 -5.38
C ALA A 196 0.34 17.56 -6.57
N GLY A 197 -0.97 17.73 -6.69
CA GLY A 197 -1.83 17.08 -7.68
C GLY A 197 -2.15 15.62 -7.35
N SER A 198 -1.37 14.97 -6.49
CA SER A 198 -1.57 13.61 -6.01
C SER A 198 -1.32 13.55 -4.49
N ALA A 199 -2.02 12.66 -3.82
CA ALA A 199 -1.85 12.39 -2.40
C ALA A 199 -2.23 10.94 -2.13
N PHE A 200 -1.50 10.28 -1.25
CA PHE A 200 -1.68 8.85 -0.98
C PHE A 200 -2.05 8.63 0.48
N LYS A 201 -2.78 7.55 0.75
CA LYS A 201 -3.18 7.16 2.11
C LYS A 201 -2.87 5.69 2.29
N LYS A 202 -2.01 5.38 3.25
CA LYS A 202 -1.66 4.02 3.62
C LYS A 202 -2.48 3.62 4.84
N ILE A 203 -3.25 2.54 4.71
CA ILE A 203 -4.02 1.97 5.80
C ILE A 203 -3.39 0.63 6.13
N TYR A 204 -2.91 0.48 7.36
CA TYR A 204 -2.30 -0.75 7.85
C TYR A 204 -2.65 -0.97 9.31
N PHE A 205 -2.50 -2.21 9.77
CA PHE A 205 -2.58 -2.52 11.19
C PHE A 205 -1.22 -2.30 11.81
N ASP A 206 -1.11 -1.37 12.76
CA ASP A 206 0.15 -1.11 13.42
C ASP A 206 0.39 -2.18 14.52
N PRO A 207 1.46 -2.99 14.41
CA PRO A 207 1.75 -4.03 15.40
C PRO A 207 2.18 -3.47 16.76
N ILE A 208 2.59 -2.20 16.85
CA ILE A 208 3.00 -1.57 18.11
C ILE A 208 1.79 -1.06 18.88
N THR A 209 0.88 -0.35 18.20
CA THR A 209 -0.30 0.24 18.84
C THR A 209 -1.54 -0.65 18.78
N GLU A 210 -1.43 -1.82 18.13
CA GLU A 210 -2.48 -2.85 17.95
C GLU A 210 -3.82 -2.27 17.45
N ARG A 211 -3.73 -1.25 16.59
CA ARG A 211 -4.89 -0.57 16.01
C ARG A 211 -4.66 -0.32 14.52
N PRO A 212 -5.73 -0.23 13.73
CA PRO A 212 -5.59 0.20 12.35
C PRO A 212 -5.23 1.70 12.34
N VAL A 213 -4.24 2.06 11.54
CA VAL A 213 -3.76 3.42 11.34
C VAL A 213 -3.96 3.79 9.88
N SER A 214 -4.39 5.03 9.65
CA SER A 214 -4.54 5.61 8.31
C SER A 214 -3.57 6.78 8.20
N GLN A 215 -2.38 6.51 7.68
CA GLN A 215 -1.32 7.50 7.53
C GLN A 215 -1.41 8.19 6.15
N PHE A 216 -1.29 9.51 6.14
CA PHE A 216 -1.08 10.28 4.92
C PHE A 216 0.36 10.08 4.44
N VAL A 217 0.49 9.68 3.19
CA VAL A 217 1.78 9.56 2.49
C VAL A 217 1.85 10.70 1.48
N PRO A 218 2.74 11.68 1.69
CA PRO A 218 2.95 12.75 0.73
C PRO A 218 3.41 12.21 -0.62
N ALA A 219 3.09 12.94 -1.70
CA ALA A 219 3.53 12.52 -3.05
C ALA A 219 5.05 12.56 -3.19
N GLU A 220 5.74 13.41 -2.41
CA GLU A 220 7.19 13.43 -2.37
C GLU A 220 7.79 12.11 -1.86
N ASP A 221 7.12 11.41 -0.95
CA ASP A 221 7.62 10.21 -0.27
C ASP A 221 7.19 8.90 -0.95
N LEU A 222 6.35 8.96 -1.98
CA LEU A 222 5.99 7.80 -2.79
C LEU A 222 6.65 7.87 -4.18
N VAL A 223 7.48 6.89 -4.48
CA VAL A 223 8.11 6.72 -5.80
C VAL A 223 7.40 5.58 -6.52
N VAL A 224 6.86 5.86 -7.70
CA VAL A 224 6.14 4.87 -8.51
C VAL A 224 6.89 4.67 -9.81
N SER A 225 6.99 3.43 -10.27
CA SER A 225 7.66 3.12 -11.53
C SER A 225 7.03 3.87 -12.73
N TYR A 226 7.89 4.33 -13.63
CA TYR A 226 7.49 5.12 -14.78
C TYR A 226 6.57 4.34 -15.74
N GLY A 227 5.52 5.00 -16.22
CA GLY A 227 4.60 4.42 -17.21
C GLY A 227 3.40 3.67 -16.62
N ALA A 228 3.33 3.50 -15.30
CA ALA A 228 2.13 2.97 -14.65
C ALA A 228 1.04 4.04 -14.52
N SER A 229 -0.14 3.77 -15.09
CA SER A 229 -1.31 4.65 -14.95
C SER A 229 -2.06 4.46 -13.63
N ASN A 230 -1.89 3.30 -12.99
CA ASN A 230 -2.53 2.93 -11.74
C ASN A 230 -1.53 2.18 -10.86
N LEU A 231 -1.62 2.35 -9.53
CA LEU A 231 -0.81 1.60 -8.57
C LEU A 231 -1.02 0.07 -8.68
N ARG A 232 -2.21 -0.38 -9.09
CA ARG A 232 -2.52 -1.82 -9.26
C ARG A 232 -1.78 -2.49 -10.41
N THR A 233 -1.35 -1.72 -11.40
CA THR A 233 -0.64 -2.20 -12.59
C THR A 233 0.81 -1.75 -12.58
N ALA A 234 1.23 -1.04 -11.53
CA ALA A 234 2.60 -0.62 -11.39
C ALA A 234 3.41 -1.86 -11.02
N PRO A 235 4.50 -2.19 -11.74
CA PRO A 235 5.34 -3.34 -11.40
C PRO A 235 6.02 -3.13 -10.04
N ARG A 236 6.25 -1.87 -9.66
CA ARG A 236 6.77 -1.52 -8.35
C ARG A 236 6.38 -0.12 -7.92
N PHE A 237 6.28 0.07 -6.61
CA PHE A 237 6.23 1.37 -5.96
C PHE A 237 6.89 1.30 -4.59
N THR A 238 7.57 2.38 -4.23
CA THR A 238 8.37 2.50 -3.01
C THR A 238 7.85 3.64 -2.16
N HIS A 239 7.55 3.34 -0.91
CA HIS A 239 7.28 4.32 0.13
C HIS A 239 8.56 4.61 0.92
N VAL A 240 8.99 5.86 0.89
CA VAL A 240 10.16 6.36 1.62
C VAL A 240 9.70 6.84 2.99
N MET A 241 10.15 6.18 4.05
CA MET A 241 9.82 6.51 5.43
C MET A 241 11.06 6.97 6.18
N LYS A 242 10.93 8.02 6.98
CA LYS A 242 11.97 8.44 7.93
C LYS A 242 11.59 7.99 9.33
N LYS A 243 12.34 7.03 9.89
CA LYS A 243 12.12 6.49 11.23
C LYS A 243 13.29 6.81 12.14
N THR A 244 13.00 7.09 13.41
CA THR A 244 14.02 7.22 14.44
C THR A 244 14.61 5.84 14.78
N PRO A 245 15.85 5.77 15.31
CA PRO A 245 16.47 4.49 15.66
C PRO A 245 15.64 3.70 16.68
N GLU A 246 14.98 4.40 17.61
CA GLU A 246 14.10 3.78 18.61
C GLU A 246 12.83 3.16 18.00
N GLU A 247 12.26 3.78 16.96
CA GLU A 247 11.12 3.20 16.25
C GLU A 247 11.50 1.95 15.47
N VAL A 248 12.69 1.97 14.85
CA VAL A 248 13.22 0.80 14.15
C VAL A 248 13.49 -0.34 15.14
N LEU A 249 14.12 -0.04 16.28
CA LEU A 249 14.37 -1.01 17.33
C LEU A 249 13.08 -1.65 17.87
N LYS A 250 12.02 -0.86 18.08
CA LYS A 250 10.71 -1.40 18.49
C LYS A 250 10.12 -2.37 17.47
N LEU A 251 10.30 -2.10 16.18
CA LEU A 251 9.84 -2.97 15.11
C LEU A 251 10.71 -4.23 14.98
N GLN A 252 12.01 -4.14 15.25
CA GLN A 252 12.90 -5.31 15.34
C GLN A 252 12.50 -6.23 16.51
N VAL A 253 12.25 -5.66 17.70
CA VAL A 253 11.82 -6.44 18.88
C VAL A 253 10.43 -7.07 18.69
N ASN A 254 9.55 -6.45 17.89
CA ASN A 254 8.25 -7.02 17.54
C ASN A 254 8.36 -8.19 16.53
N GLY A 255 9.53 -8.37 15.89
CA GLY A 255 9.74 -9.35 14.81
C GLY A 255 9.24 -8.89 13.45
N PHE A 256 8.88 -7.60 13.30
CA PHE A 256 8.46 -7.04 12.01
C PHE A 256 9.68 -6.75 11.12
N TYR A 257 10.78 -6.32 11.72
CA TYR A 257 12.08 -6.17 11.04
C TYR A 257 13.07 -7.20 11.55
N ARG A 258 14.03 -7.55 10.70
CA ARG A 258 15.14 -8.40 11.08
C ARG A 258 15.98 -7.74 12.17
N ASP A 259 16.34 -8.49 13.21
CA ASP A 259 17.16 -8.02 14.33
C ASP A 259 18.64 -7.95 13.92
N ILE A 260 19.03 -6.83 13.32
CA ILE A 260 20.40 -6.52 12.87
C ILE A 260 20.86 -5.16 13.41
N GLU A 261 22.16 -5.04 13.67
CA GLU A 261 22.76 -3.77 14.07
C GLU A 261 22.86 -2.84 12.86
N LEU A 262 22.11 -1.74 12.90
CA LEU A 262 22.10 -0.76 11.81
C LEU A 262 23.28 0.22 11.90
N PRO A 263 23.89 0.60 10.78
CA PRO A 263 24.93 1.62 10.75
C PRO A 263 24.37 3.00 11.14
N ALA A 264 25.24 3.99 11.35
CA ALA A 264 24.78 5.35 11.65
C ALA A 264 23.90 5.89 10.51
N ALA A 265 22.75 6.48 10.86
CA ALA A 265 21.82 7.04 9.90
C ALA A 265 22.49 8.03 8.93
N THR A 266 22.37 7.79 7.63
CA THR A 266 22.83 8.74 6.62
C THR A 266 21.72 9.75 6.33
N ARG A 267 22.05 11.04 6.44
CA ARG A 267 21.13 12.11 6.10
C ARG A 267 21.00 12.25 4.58
N ASP A 268 19.89 11.75 4.02
CA ASP A 268 19.46 12.06 2.65
C ASP A 268 18.44 13.19 2.70
N VAL A 269 18.87 14.41 2.32
CA VAL A 269 17.96 15.55 2.16
C VAL A 269 17.61 15.64 0.69
N THR A 270 16.32 15.59 0.37
CA THR A 270 15.87 15.76 -1.01
C THR A 270 15.71 17.24 -1.35
N ASP A 271 15.85 17.60 -2.63
CA ASP A 271 15.63 18.98 -3.12
C ASP A 271 14.26 19.56 -2.71
N ILE A 272 13.25 18.69 -2.57
CA ILE A 272 11.91 19.07 -2.14
C ILE A 272 11.91 19.40 -0.63
N GLU A 273 12.60 18.61 0.18
CA GLU A 273 12.74 18.87 1.62
C GLU A 273 13.55 20.13 1.90
N GLU A 274 14.60 20.39 1.12
CA GLU A 274 15.33 21.66 1.19
C GLU A 274 14.40 22.85 0.92
N LYS A 275 13.52 22.72 -0.07
CA LYS A 275 12.52 23.77 -0.36
C LYS A 275 11.51 23.94 0.75
N TYR A 276 11.06 22.88 1.39
CA TYR A 276 10.22 22.99 2.59
C TYR A 276 10.93 23.74 3.72
N ASN A 277 12.18 23.39 4.03
CA ASN A 277 12.97 24.06 5.06
C ASN A 277 13.20 25.55 4.74
N GLU A 278 13.47 25.88 3.47
CA GLU A 278 13.57 27.27 2.99
C GLU A 278 12.27 28.05 3.22
N LEU A 279 11.10 27.44 2.96
CA LEU A 279 9.79 28.09 3.10
C LEU A 279 9.37 28.27 4.55
N GLU A 280 9.70 27.32 5.42
CA GLU A 280 9.43 27.40 6.86
C GLU A 280 10.40 28.34 7.59
N GLY A 281 11.47 28.78 6.92
CA GLY A 281 12.52 29.60 7.53
C GLY A 281 13.32 28.83 8.59
N SER A 282 13.19 27.51 8.61
CA SER A 282 13.99 26.61 9.41
C SER A 282 15.28 26.34 8.65
N GLU A 283 16.35 27.04 9.02
CA GLU A 283 17.67 26.54 8.63
C GLU A 283 17.82 25.15 9.27
N PRO A 284 18.25 24.12 8.54
CA PRO A 284 18.53 22.83 9.15
C PRO A 284 19.64 23.05 10.18
N THR A 285 19.26 23.18 11.46
CA THR A 285 20.23 23.16 12.55
C THR A 285 21.02 21.87 12.40
N PHE A 286 22.33 21.99 12.27
CA PHE A 286 23.28 20.89 12.13
C PHE A 286 23.27 19.89 13.31
N SER A 287 22.32 19.99 14.25
CA SER A 287 22.17 19.04 15.35
C SER A 287 21.39 17.81 14.90
N ASP A 288 22.12 16.72 14.68
CA ASP A 288 21.75 15.33 14.95
C ASP A 288 20.24 15.01 14.94
N ASP A 289 19.63 14.91 13.75
CA ASP A 289 18.40 14.12 13.62
C ASP A 289 18.79 12.76 13.02
N PRO A 290 19.01 11.71 13.86
CA PRO A 290 19.55 10.42 13.43
C PRO A 290 18.46 9.54 12.79
N ARG A 291 17.69 10.06 11.83
CA ARG A 291 16.62 9.29 11.20
C ARG A 291 17.14 8.40 10.09
N HIS A 292 16.79 7.13 10.19
CA HIS A 292 16.98 6.13 9.15
C HIS A 292 15.97 6.34 8.02
N THR A 293 16.47 6.21 6.79
CA THR A 293 15.63 6.25 5.59
C THR A 293 15.30 4.82 5.22
N ILE A 294 14.08 4.41 5.55
CA ILE A 294 13.54 3.08 5.29
C ILE A 294 12.75 3.12 3.99
N LEU A 295 13.09 2.26 3.06
CA LEU A 295 12.42 2.06 1.78
C LEU A 295 11.53 0.83 1.89
N GLU A 296 10.21 1.02 1.86
CA GLU A 296 9.25 -0.07 1.75
C GLU A 296 8.82 -0.20 0.30
N MET A 297 9.23 -1.29 -0.35
CA MET A 297 9.04 -1.55 -1.76
C MET A 297 7.99 -2.64 -1.95
N HIS A 298 6.92 -2.30 -2.65
CA HIS A 298 5.98 -3.27 -3.20
C HIS A 298 6.48 -3.61 -4.59
N VAL A 299 6.92 -4.85 -4.79
CA VAL A 299 7.59 -5.29 -6.01
C VAL A 299 7.30 -6.76 -6.26
N ASP A 300 7.17 -7.11 -7.53
CA ASP A 300 7.13 -8.52 -7.95
C ASP A 300 8.58 -9.02 -8.02
N LEU A 301 8.95 -9.99 -7.18
CA LEU A 301 10.29 -10.59 -7.13
C LEU A 301 10.23 -12.09 -7.32
N ASP A 302 11.28 -12.62 -7.93
CA ASP A 302 11.59 -14.04 -7.96
C ASP A 302 12.62 -14.31 -6.85
N LEU A 303 12.20 -14.99 -5.78
CA LEU A 303 13.06 -15.25 -4.62
C LEU A 303 13.91 -16.50 -4.85
N PRO A 304 15.06 -16.64 -4.18
CA PRO A 304 15.86 -17.87 -4.27
C PRO A 304 15.14 -19.09 -3.67
N GLU A 305 15.55 -20.30 -4.08
CA GLU A 305 15.09 -21.56 -3.50
C GLU A 305 15.24 -21.54 -1.97
N PRO A 306 14.25 -21.99 -1.18
CA PRO A 306 13.03 -22.72 -1.55
C PRO A 306 11.78 -21.84 -1.75
N PHE A 307 11.94 -20.52 -1.87
CA PHE A 307 10.82 -19.56 -1.96
C PHE A 307 10.51 -19.14 -3.40
N ASP A 308 11.16 -19.77 -4.37
CA ASP A 308 10.96 -19.56 -5.80
C ASP A 308 9.60 -20.13 -6.26
N ASP A 309 9.06 -19.54 -7.33
CA ASP A 309 7.91 -20.12 -8.00
C ASP A 309 8.37 -21.20 -8.98
N VAL A 310 7.67 -22.34 -9.01
CA VAL A 310 8.01 -23.50 -9.86
C VAL A 310 8.08 -23.13 -11.36
N ASP A 311 7.34 -22.09 -11.79
CA ASP A 311 7.31 -21.61 -13.17
C ASP A 311 8.27 -20.41 -13.42
N GLY A 312 9.03 -19.96 -12.41
CA GLY A 312 9.93 -18.80 -12.48
C GLY A 312 9.18 -17.46 -12.65
N VAL A 313 7.97 -17.38 -12.10
CA VAL A 313 7.13 -16.19 -12.15
C VAL A 313 7.38 -15.34 -10.91
N ALA A 314 7.73 -14.06 -11.12
CA ALA A 314 7.88 -13.12 -10.03
C ALA A 314 6.55 -12.94 -9.25
N LEU A 315 6.61 -13.15 -7.94
CA LEU A 315 5.48 -13.05 -7.03
C LEU A 315 5.49 -11.71 -6.28
N PRO A 316 4.33 -11.18 -5.88
CA PRO A 316 4.25 -9.89 -5.20
C PRO A 316 4.74 -9.97 -3.76
N TYR A 317 5.82 -9.24 -3.44
CA TYR A 317 6.36 -9.12 -2.10
C TYR A 317 6.40 -7.66 -1.61
N VAL A 318 6.43 -7.51 -0.28
CA VAL A 318 6.69 -6.23 0.38
C VAL A 318 8.05 -6.33 1.04
N VAL A 319 9.05 -5.67 0.48
CA VAL A 319 10.43 -5.69 0.97
C VAL A 319 10.72 -4.37 1.67
N THR A 320 11.31 -4.44 2.86
CA THR A 320 11.75 -3.24 3.59
C THR A 320 13.26 -3.20 3.68
N VAL A 321 13.87 -2.13 3.20
CA VAL A 321 15.33 -1.93 3.15
C VAL A 321 15.71 -0.64 3.86
N ASP A 322 16.72 -0.65 4.71
CA ASP A 322 17.35 0.59 5.18
C ASP A 322 18.36 1.07 4.13
N LYS A 323 18.20 2.30 3.63
CA LYS A 323 19.04 2.83 2.55
C LYS A 323 20.52 2.98 2.95
N SER A 324 20.82 3.06 4.26
CA SER A 324 22.19 3.25 4.74
C SER A 324 22.90 1.93 5.07
N SER A 325 22.13 0.82 5.08
CA SER A 325 22.59 -0.52 5.39
C SER A 325 22.95 -1.32 4.15
#